data_AF-A0A3B0WDQ0-F1
#
_entry.id   AF-A0A3B0WDQ0-F1
#
_cell.length_a   1.000
_cell.length_b   1.000
_cell.length_c   1.000
_cell.angle_alpha   90.00
_cell.angle_beta   90.00
_cell.angle_gamma   90.00
#
_symmetry.space_group_name_H-M   'P 1'
#
loop_
_entity.id
_entity.type
_entity.pdbx_description
1 polymer ?
#
loop_
_entity_poly.entity_id
_entity_poly.type
_entity_poly.pdbx_seq_one_letter_code
_entity_poly.pdbx_strand_id
1 'polypeptide(L)'
;PNFFKVLFSSEYFKKIASMKVYTPDNELLMQLDKDKFIRLKREGKAEKRVYILDADAPESVATGWYRIDVRTTDGRKYQAEDYVIASRMGKVSGMQPSDDEERVLPVTLKWKPVVGAQYYKVFVRDAWEDKVIFTSKLIGDEEVQLPDDKLQPGGYYSWAVHARDTNEHILLGDFHMGSMSKKVFFAVAD
;
A
#
# COMPACT_ATOMS: atom_id res chain seq x y z
N PRO A 1 -6.59 8.61 -7.21
CA PRO A 1 -7.55 9.04 -6.16
C PRO A 1 -6.84 8.94 -4.81
N ASN A 2 -7.14 9.83 -3.86
CA ASN A 2 -6.64 9.70 -2.50
C ASN A 2 -7.62 8.84 -1.72
N PHE A 3 -7.10 7.95 -0.88
CA PHE A 3 -7.92 7.02 -0.13
C PHE A 3 -7.24 6.67 1.19
N PHE A 4 -8.05 6.25 2.16
CA PHE A 4 -7.58 5.50 3.32
C PHE A 4 -7.59 4.03 2.99
N LYS A 5 -6.52 3.32 3.37
CA LYS A 5 -6.54 1.87 3.37
C LYS A 5 -7.06 1.39 4.71
N VAL A 6 -8.32 0.98 4.76
CA VAL A 6 -8.94 0.48 5.98
C VAL A 6 -8.65 -1.01 6.09
N LEU A 7 -7.92 -1.38 7.15
CA LEU A 7 -7.58 -2.75 7.48
C LEU A 7 -8.33 -3.17 8.75
N PHE A 8 -9.16 -4.20 8.65
CA PHE A 8 -9.77 -4.84 9.81
C PHE A 8 -9.63 -6.35 9.72
N SER A 9 -9.39 -7.03 10.83
CA SER A 9 -9.31 -8.49 10.82
C SER A 9 -9.93 -9.13 12.04
N SER A 10 -10.56 -10.30 11.85
CA SER A 10 -11.21 -11.01 12.95
C SER A 10 -11.29 -12.51 12.70
N GLU A 11 -11.18 -13.27 13.78
CA GLU A 11 -11.48 -14.72 13.83
C GLU A 11 -12.95 -14.98 14.18
N TYR A 12 -13.67 -13.95 14.65
CA TYR A 12 -15.09 -14.04 15.04
C TYR A 12 -16.02 -13.45 13.99
N PHE A 13 -15.61 -13.47 12.71
CA PHE A 13 -16.34 -12.80 11.63
C PHE A 13 -17.80 -13.24 11.49
N LYS A 14 -18.15 -14.50 11.83
CA LYS A 14 -19.54 -14.99 11.81
C LYS A 14 -20.44 -14.27 12.82
N LYS A 15 -19.85 -13.76 13.91
CA LYS A 15 -20.55 -13.02 14.96
C LYS A 15 -20.66 -11.53 14.65
N ILE A 16 -20.00 -11.02 13.61
CA ILE A 16 -20.02 -9.59 13.27
C ILE A 16 -21.29 -9.29 12.48
N ALA A 17 -22.09 -8.35 12.97
CA ALA A 17 -23.26 -7.81 12.27
C ALA A 17 -22.87 -6.64 11.38
N SER A 18 -22.09 -5.68 11.88
CA SER A 18 -21.63 -4.50 11.13
C SER A 18 -20.30 -3.97 11.61
N MET A 19 -19.59 -3.27 10.74
CA MET A 19 -18.32 -2.60 10.98
C MET A 19 -18.40 -1.22 10.33
N LYS A 20 -18.37 -0.15 11.13
CA LYS A 20 -18.53 1.23 10.67
C LYS A 20 -17.33 2.05 11.09
N VAL A 21 -16.71 2.76 10.16
CA VAL A 21 -15.54 3.60 10.39
C VAL A 21 -15.98 5.06 10.44
N TYR A 22 -15.45 5.78 11.41
CA TYR A 22 -15.76 7.17 11.69
C TYR A 22 -14.50 8.02 11.66
N THR A 23 -14.68 9.25 11.19
CA THR A 23 -13.69 10.33 11.24
C THR A 23 -13.55 10.89 12.66
N PRO A 24 -12.52 11.72 12.94
CA PRO A 24 -12.29 12.31 14.28
C PRO A 24 -13.44 13.19 14.79
N ASP A 25 -14.24 13.75 13.90
CA ASP A 25 -15.45 14.53 14.18
C ASP A 25 -16.73 13.68 14.27
N ASN A 26 -16.59 12.35 14.36
CA ASN A 26 -17.68 11.36 14.44
C ASN A 26 -18.58 11.26 13.19
N GLU A 27 -18.13 11.74 12.03
CA GLU A 27 -18.83 11.49 10.77
C GLU A 27 -18.57 10.07 10.27
N LEU A 28 -19.55 9.45 9.61
CA LEU A 28 -19.39 8.10 9.06
C LEU A 28 -18.52 8.19 7.80
N LEU A 29 -17.31 7.65 7.86
CA LEU A 29 -16.40 7.55 6.70
C LEU A 29 -16.84 6.42 5.77
N MET A 30 -17.04 5.22 6.32
CA MET A 30 -17.49 4.07 5.52
C MET A 30 -18.10 2.96 6.39
N GLN A 31 -18.86 2.08 5.75
CA GLN A 31 -19.23 0.78 6.31
C GLN A 31 -18.49 -0.32 5.55
N LEU A 32 -17.79 -1.21 6.27
CA LEU A 32 -17.06 -2.31 5.64
C LEU A 32 -18.06 -3.33 5.10
N ASP A 33 -17.83 -3.72 3.86
CA ASP A 33 -18.57 -4.78 3.19
C ASP A 33 -18.09 -6.15 3.72
N LYS A 34 -19.02 -6.93 4.28
CA LYS A 34 -18.72 -8.23 4.88
C LYS A 34 -18.38 -9.31 3.86
N ASP A 35 -18.67 -9.08 2.59
CA ASP A 35 -18.42 -10.03 1.52
C ASP A 35 -17.08 -9.75 0.81
N LYS A 36 -16.48 -8.58 1.05
CA LYS A 36 -15.18 -8.19 0.51
C LYS A 36 -14.06 -8.42 1.53
N PHE A 37 -13.50 -9.63 1.52
CA PHE A 37 -12.42 -10.02 2.42
C PHE A 37 -11.46 -11.05 1.81
N ILE A 38 -10.26 -11.08 2.38
CA ILE A 38 -9.27 -12.12 2.16
C ILE A 38 -9.43 -13.19 3.26
N ARG A 39 -9.46 -14.46 2.84
CA ARG A 39 -9.47 -15.61 3.76
C ARG A 39 -8.04 -16.02 4.09
N LEU A 40 -7.72 -16.05 5.38
CA LEU A 40 -6.46 -16.61 5.88
C LEU A 40 -6.73 -17.94 6.58
N LYS A 41 -6.44 -19.04 5.89
CA LYS A 41 -6.42 -20.39 6.47
C LYS A 41 -5.05 -20.65 7.08
N ARG A 42 -5.04 -21.06 8.35
CA ARG A 42 -3.83 -21.37 9.11
C ARG A 42 -4.04 -22.73 9.77
N GLU A 43 -3.10 -23.64 9.58
CA GLU A 43 -3.20 -24.99 10.13
C GLU A 43 -3.36 -24.94 11.65
N GLY A 44 -4.33 -25.69 12.18
CA GLY A 44 -4.65 -25.74 13.61
C GLY A 44 -5.20 -24.44 14.23
N LYS A 45 -5.49 -23.39 13.45
CA LYS A 45 -6.01 -22.10 13.96
C LYS A 45 -7.38 -21.77 13.38
N ALA A 46 -8.12 -20.93 14.09
CA ALA A 46 -9.40 -20.42 13.60
C ALA A 46 -9.23 -19.66 12.28
N GLU A 47 -10.23 -19.79 11.40
CA GLU A 47 -10.31 -19.02 10.16
C GLU A 47 -10.30 -17.53 10.50
N LYS A 48 -9.35 -16.80 9.91
CA LYS A 48 -9.27 -15.35 10.04
C LYS A 48 -9.68 -14.71 8.72
N ARG A 49 -10.56 -13.71 8.81
CA ARG A 49 -10.89 -12.85 7.67
C ARG A 49 -10.21 -11.50 7.84
N VAL A 50 -9.67 -11.00 6.73
CA VAL A 50 -9.05 -9.68 6.65
C VAL A 50 -9.81 -8.86 5.62
N TYR A 51 -10.39 -7.77 6.08
CA TYR A 51 -11.11 -6.80 5.27
C TYR A 51 -10.11 -5.68 4.95
N ILE A 52 -9.84 -5.51 3.66
CA ILE A 52 -8.94 -4.48 3.14
C ILE A 52 -9.71 -3.72 2.09
N LEU A 53 -10.10 -2.49 2.41
CA LEU A 53 -10.91 -1.66 1.53
C LEU A 53 -10.26 -0.28 1.41
N ASP A 54 -10.35 0.27 0.22
CA ASP A 54 -9.97 1.66 -0.02
C ASP A 54 -11.23 2.50 0.21
N ALA A 55 -11.17 3.41 1.17
CA ALA A 55 -12.19 4.41 1.43
C ALA A 55 -11.74 5.72 0.80
N ASP A 56 -12.57 6.35 -0.03
CA ASP A 56 -12.22 7.66 -0.58
C ASP A 56 -11.95 8.64 0.57
N ALA A 57 -10.81 9.32 0.49
CA ALA A 57 -10.46 10.32 1.50
C ALA A 57 -11.24 11.61 1.19
N PRO A 58 -11.99 12.16 2.17
CA PRO A 58 -12.68 13.43 1.98
C PRO A 58 -11.68 14.55 1.67
N GLU A 59 -12.13 15.64 1.03
CA GLU A 59 -11.22 16.73 0.66
C GLU A 59 -10.54 17.34 1.89
N SER A 60 -11.30 17.51 2.98
CA SER A 60 -10.84 17.98 4.29
C SER A 60 -10.55 16.81 5.22
N VAL A 61 -9.46 16.08 4.97
CA VAL A 61 -8.97 15.07 5.92
C VAL A 61 -8.50 15.76 7.20
N ALA A 62 -9.04 15.35 8.35
CA ALA A 62 -8.62 15.85 9.66
C ALA A 62 -7.60 14.91 10.31
N THR A 63 -6.60 15.49 10.98
CA THR A 63 -5.68 14.75 11.86
C THR A 63 -6.45 14.37 13.13
N GLY A 64 -6.36 13.12 13.56
CA GLY A 64 -7.00 12.69 14.80
C GLY A 64 -7.20 11.19 14.90
N TRP A 65 -7.97 10.79 15.91
CA TRP A 65 -8.36 9.40 16.13
C TRP A 65 -9.54 9.03 15.24
N TYR A 66 -9.31 8.14 14.30
CA TYR A 66 -10.36 7.50 13.52
C TYR A 66 -10.82 6.26 14.29
N ARG A 67 -12.12 6.01 14.31
CA ARG A 67 -12.70 4.93 15.11
C ARG A 67 -13.43 3.92 14.23
N ILE A 68 -13.32 2.64 14.56
CA ILE A 68 -14.21 1.61 14.05
C ILE A 68 -15.15 1.11 15.14
N ASP A 69 -16.45 1.17 14.87
CA ASP A 69 -17.49 0.53 15.68
C ASP A 69 -17.85 -0.82 15.07
N VAL A 70 -17.68 -1.87 15.86
CA VAL A 70 -18.06 -3.24 15.50
C VAL A 70 -19.27 -3.65 16.32
N ARG A 71 -20.37 -3.95 15.64
CA ARG A 71 -21.56 -4.52 16.26
C ARG A 71 -21.62 -6.00 15.95
N THR A 72 -21.93 -6.81 16.95
CA THR A 72 -22.11 -8.25 16.80
C THR A 72 -23.58 -8.62 16.64
N THR A 73 -23.85 -9.85 16.17
CA THR A 73 -25.20 -10.37 15.93
C THR A 73 -26.02 -10.53 17.21
N ASP A 74 -25.38 -10.63 18.37
CA ASP A 74 -26.06 -10.65 19.67
C ASP A 74 -26.28 -9.25 20.29
N GLY A 75 -25.91 -8.20 19.56
CA GLY A 75 -26.11 -6.81 19.97
C GLY A 75 -24.94 -6.17 20.70
N ARG A 76 -23.88 -6.91 21.08
CA ARG A 76 -22.68 -6.31 21.70
C ARG A 76 -21.96 -5.36 20.74
N LYS A 77 -21.37 -4.32 21.31
CA LYS A 77 -20.58 -3.30 20.60
C LYS A 77 -19.13 -3.33 21.08
N TYR A 78 -18.21 -3.18 20.14
CA TYR A 78 -16.78 -3.05 20.37
C TYR A 78 -16.27 -1.86 19.58
N GLN A 79 -15.23 -1.21 20.10
CA GLN A 79 -14.60 -0.05 19.46
C GLN A 79 -13.09 -0.25 19.41
N ALA A 80 -12.48 0.27 18.35
CA ALA A 80 -11.03 0.40 18.21
C ALA A 80 -10.73 1.71 17.48
N GLU A 81 -9.53 2.24 17.68
CA GLU A 81 -9.12 3.55 17.18
C GLU A 81 -7.69 3.52 16.66
N ASP A 82 -7.45 4.26 15.57
CA ASP A 82 -6.13 4.50 15.00
C ASP A 82 -5.91 6.01 14.83
N TYR A 83 -4.71 6.49 15.18
CA TYR A 83 -4.36 7.89 15.01
C TYR A 83 -3.81 8.15 13.60
N VAL A 84 -4.45 9.07 12.89
CA VAL A 84 -4.09 9.42 11.51
C VAL A 84 -3.64 10.87 11.47
N ILE A 85 -2.43 11.12 10.95
CA ILE A 85 -1.97 12.46 10.61
C ILE A 85 -2.45 12.80 9.20
N ALA A 86 -3.24 13.87 9.09
CA ALA A 86 -3.75 14.39 7.83
C ALA A 86 -2.67 15.17 7.09
N SER A 87 -1.84 14.45 6.35
CA SER A 87 -0.94 15.06 5.38
C SER A 87 -0.88 14.20 4.13
N ARG A 88 -0.24 14.72 3.08
CA ARG A 88 -0.13 14.05 1.79
C ARG A 88 1.33 13.91 1.41
N MET A 89 1.72 12.69 1.09
CA MET A 89 3.04 12.41 0.56
C MET A 89 3.05 12.69 -0.94
N GLY A 90 4.04 13.46 -1.40
CA GLY A 90 4.26 13.69 -2.82
C GLY A 90 4.54 12.38 -3.57
N LYS A 91 4.24 12.32 -4.86
CA LYS A 91 4.61 11.16 -5.68
C LYS A 91 6.10 11.22 -6.02
N VAL A 92 6.73 10.06 -6.08
CA VAL A 92 8.10 9.91 -6.61
C VAL A 92 8.18 10.49 -8.02
N SER A 93 9.29 11.15 -8.33
CA SER A 93 9.59 11.79 -9.61
C SER A 93 11.07 11.61 -9.99
N GLY A 94 11.45 12.02 -11.20
CA GLY A 94 12.83 11.90 -11.69
C GLY A 94 13.33 10.46 -11.75
N MET A 95 12.43 9.54 -12.13
CA MET A 95 12.72 8.12 -12.23
C MET A 95 13.62 7.84 -13.44
N GLN A 96 14.69 7.06 -13.25
CA GLN A 96 15.59 6.61 -14.31
C GLN A 96 15.93 5.13 -14.15
N PRO A 97 15.98 4.34 -15.24
CA PRO A 97 15.58 4.70 -16.60
C PRO A 97 14.06 4.97 -16.73
N SER A 98 13.67 5.82 -17.68
CA SER A 98 12.28 6.14 -18.01
C SER A 98 12.13 6.48 -19.49
N ASP A 99 10.92 6.82 -19.94
CA ASP A 99 10.62 7.29 -21.31
C ASP A 99 11.18 6.38 -22.42
N ASP A 100 11.09 5.06 -22.21
CA ASP A 100 11.54 4.03 -23.14
C ASP A 100 13.06 4.05 -23.41
N GLU A 101 13.84 4.64 -22.50
CA GLU A 101 15.29 4.59 -22.53
C GLU A 101 15.80 3.14 -22.60
N GLU A 102 16.77 2.90 -23.48
CA GLU A 102 17.46 1.62 -23.59
C GLU A 102 18.66 1.58 -22.63
N ARG A 103 18.84 0.46 -21.92
CA ARG A 103 19.92 0.26 -20.95
C ARG A 103 20.63 -1.07 -21.17
N VAL A 104 21.92 -1.09 -20.88
CA VAL A 104 22.73 -2.33 -20.85
C VAL A 104 22.74 -2.86 -19.42
N LEU A 105 22.72 -4.18 -19.26
CA LEU A 105 22.84 -4.83 -17.95
C LEU A 105 24.24 -4.58 -17.33
N PRO A 106 24.34 -4.44 -15.99
CA PRO A 106 23.25 -4.42 -15.02
C PRO A 106 22.51 -3.08 -14.97
N VAL A 107 21.21 -3.12 -14.68
CA VAL A 107 20.37 -1.92 -14.59
C VAL A 107 20.17 -1.50 -13.13
N THR A 108 20.48 -0.23 -12.85
CA THR A 108 20.15 0.42 -11.57
C THR A 108 19.02 1.41 -11.78
N LEU A 109 17.95 1.25 -11.00
CA LEU A 109 16.82 2.16 -10.95
C LEU A 109 17.10 3.27 -9.92
N LYS A 110 16.83 4.52 -10.26
CA LYS A 110 17.05 5.69 -9.39
C LYS A 110 15.87 6.66 -9.43
N TRP A 111 15.62 7.38 -8.35
CA TRP A 111 14.57 8.41 -8.29
C TRP A 111 14.94 9.57 -7.38
N LYS A 112 14.14 10.65 -7.41
CA LYS A 112 14.30 11.76 -6.47
C LYS A 112 13.67 11.44 -5.11
N PRO A 113 14.29 11.85 -3.99
CA PRO A 113 13.72 11.68 -2.67
C PRO A 113 12.37 12.39 -2.54
N VAL A 114 11.47 11.80 -1.76
CA VAL A 114 10.14 12.34 -1.48
C VAL A 114 10.11 12.89 -0.06
N VAL A 115 9.69 14.15 0.10
CA VAL A 115 9.55 14.77 1.42
C VAL A 115 8.58 13.96 2.28
N GLY A 116 9.04 13.57 3.48
CA GLY A 116 8.29 12.76 4.43
C GLY A 116 8.37 11.25 4.18
N ALA A 117 8.99 10.80 3.08
CA ALA A 117 9.28 9.39 2.89
C ALA A 117 10.59 9.02 3.58
N GLN A 118 10.59 7.91 4.32
CA GLN A 118 11.79 7.30 4.89
C GLN A 118 12.13 5.98 4.20
N TYR A 119 11.16 5.39 3.49
CA TYR A 119 11.31 4.09 2.88
C TYR A 119 10.69 4.02 1.49
N TYR A 120 11.21 3.14 0.66
CA TYR A 120 10.75 2.87 -0.69
C TYR A 120 10.60 1.38 -0.94
N LYS A 121 9.60 1.04 -1.76
CA LYS A 121 9.43 -0.31 -2.31
C LYS A 121 9.23 -0.21 -3.82
N VAL A 122 10.07 -0.94 -4.56
CA VAL A 122 10.11 -0.89 -6.03
C VAL A 122 9.43 -2.12 -6.60
N PHE A 123 8.62 -1.92 -7.62
CA PHE A 123 7.95 -2.99 -8.36
C PHE A 123 8.34 -2.89 -9.83
N VAL A 124 8.87 -3.98 -10.39
CA VAL A 124 9.18 -4.08 -11.82
C VAL A 124 8.29 -5.15 -12.43
N ARG A 125 7.75 -4.84 -13.60
CA ARG A 125 6.93 -5.73 -14.40
C ARG A 125 7.52 -5.88 -15.79
N ASP A 126 7.38 -7.07 -16.33
CA ASP A 126 7.41 -7.26 -17.77
C ASP A 126 6.27 -6.45 -18.41
N ALA A 127 6.58 -5.59 -19.36
CA ALA A 127 5.59 -4.69 -19.96
C ALA A 127 4.70 -5.38 -21.00
N TRP A 128 5.14 -6.50 -21.57
CA TRP A 128 4.35 -7.29 -22.52
C TRP A 128 3.32 -8.16 -21.81
N GLU A 129 3.71 -8.78 -20.70
CA GLU A 129 2.84 -9.68 -19.92
C GLU A 129 2.10 -8.98 -18.77
N ASP A 130 2.44 -7.72 -18.44
CA ASP A 130 2.05 -6.99 -17.21
C ASP A 130 2.32 -7.81 -15.92
N LYS A 131 3.30 -8.70 -15.96
CA LYS A 131 3.65 -9.61 -14.88
C LYS A 131 4.73 -9.02 -13.99
N VAL A 132 4.53 -9.04 -12.67
CA VAL A 132 5.58 -8.63 -11.72
C VAL A 132 6.73 -9.63 -11.75
N ILE A 133 7.91 -9.15 -12.14
CA ILE A 133 9.15 -9.95 -12.22
C ILE A 133 10.08 -9.68 -11.04
N PHE A 134 9.98 -8.49 -10.45
CA PHE A 134 10.78 -8.12 -9.29
C PHE A 134 10.00 -7.22 -8.35
N THR A 135 10.22 -7.43 -7.06
CA THR A 135 9.75 -6.57 -5.99
C THR A 135 10.87 -6.45 -4.98
N SER A 136 11.31 -5.21 -4.71
CA SER A 136 12.37 -5.00 -3.74
C SER A 136 11.89 -5.30 -2.32
N LYS A 137 12.86 -5.51 -1.41
CA LYS A 137 12.61 -5.28 0.01
C LYS A 137 12.28 -3.81 0.25
N LEU A 138 11.80 -3.50 1.44
CA LEU A 138 11.70 -2.12 1.86
C LEU A 138 13.12 -1.57 2.11
N ILE A 139 13.45 -0.46 1.48
CA ILE A 139 14.79 0.14 1.50
C ILE A 139 14.71 1.62 1.86
N GLY A 140 15.78 2.19 2.43
CA GLY A 140 15.88 3.62 2.73
C GLY A 140 16.47 4.45 1.59
N ASP A 141 17.23 3.81 0.71
CA ASP A 141 17.94 4.48 -0.39
C ASP A 141 16.99 4.80 -1.57
N GLU A 142 17.33 5.83 -2.35
CA GLU A 142 16.61 6.24 -3.56
C GLU A 142 17.07 5.52 -4.84
N GLU A 143 17.72 4.37 -4.68
CA GLU A 143 18.16 3.53 -5.78
C GLU A 143 18.06 2.04 -5.47
N VAL A 144 17.91 1.22 -6.51
CA VAL A 144 17.98 -0.23 -6.41
C VAL A 144 18.61 -0.81 -7.67
N GLN A 145 19.65 -1.63 -7.49
CA GLN A 145 20.19 -2.44 -8.57
C GLN A 145 19.28 -3.67 -8.78
N LEU A 146 18.89 -3.92 -10.02
CA LEU A 146 18.08 -5.10 -10.35
C LEU A 146 18.97 -6.34 -10.41
N PRO A 147 18.49 -7.49 -9.89
CA PRO A 147 19.23 -8.73 -10.04
C PRO A 147 19.32 -9.16 -11.51
N ASP A 148 20.49 -9.64 -11.92
CA ASP A 148 20.79 -9.97 -13.32
C ASP A 148 19.87 -11.06 -13.90
N ASP A 149 19.26 -11.90 -13.06
CA ASP A 149 18.35 -12.98 -13.48
C ASP A 149 16.91 -12.52 -13.73
N LYS A 150 16.59 -11.24 -13.51
CA LYS A 150 15.23 -10.69 -13.66
C LYS A 150 14.99 -10.04 -15.00
N LEU A 151 16.04 -9.56 -15.65
CA LEU A 151 15.95 -8.87 -16.93
C LEU A 151 16.58 -9.72 -18.02
N GLN A 152 16.08 -9.57 -19.24
CA GLN A 152 16.58 -10.24 -20.43
C GLN A 152 16.99 -9.18 -21.45
N PRO A 153 18.08 -9.40 -22.21
CA PRO A 153 18.38 -8.62 -23.41
C PRO A 153 17.18 -8.58 -24.36
N GLY A 154 16.93 -7.43 -24.98
CA GLY A 154 15.75 -7.15 -25.80
C GLY A 154 14.43 -7.01 -25.02
N GLY A 155 14.47 -7.11 -23.69
CA GLY A 155 13.30 -7.02 -22.83
C GLY A 155 12.75 -5.61 -22.70
N TYR A 156 11.44 -5.49 -22.47
CA TYR A 156 10.75 -4.22 -22.23
C TYR A 156 10.00 -4.27 -20.91
N TYR A 157 10.26 -3.28 -20.05
CA TYR A 157 9.86 -3.33 -18.65
C TYR A 157 9.20 -2.04 -18.21
N SER A 158 8.26 -2.19 -17.27
CA SER A 158 7.69 -1.05 -16.55
C SER A 158 8.00 -1.14 -15.07
N TRP A 159 8.20 0.00 -14.42
CA TRP A 159 8.44 0.02 -12.99
C TRP A 159 7.79 1.21 -12.30
N ALA A 160 7.53 1.02 -11.00
CA ALA A 160 6.91 2.01 -10.12
C ALA A 160 7.52 1.92 -8.72
N VAL A 161 7.51 3.05 -8.02
CA VAL A 161 8.03 3.18 -6.65
C VAL A 161 6.90 3.55 -5.72
N HIS A 162 6.81 2.82 -4.61
CA HIS A 162 5.93 3.14 -3.48
C HIS A 162 6.77 3.76 -2.37
N ALA A 163 6.63 5.08 -2.19
CA ALA A 163 7.25 5.81 -1.08
C ALA A 163 6.41 5.66 0.19
N ARG A 164 7.06 5.57 1.36
CA ARG A 164 6.45 5.31 2.67
C ARG A 164 7.12 6.10 3.77
N ASP A 165 6.33 6.53 4.75
CA ASP A 165 6.78 7.37 5.86
C ASP A 165 7.42 6.58 7.00
N THR A 166 6.83 5.46 7.36
CA THR A 166 7.26 4.61 8.47
C THR A 166 7.37 3.15 8.05
N ASN A 167 8.07 2.39 8.88
CA ASN A 167 8.12 0.94 8.83
C ASN A 167 8.07 0.45 10.28
N GLU A 168 6.84 0.26 10.79
CA GLU A 168 6.54 -0.08 12.19
C GLU A 168 6.78 1.09 13.17
N HIS A 169 5.69 1.77 13.55
CA HIS A 169 5.67 2.83 14.54
C HIS A 169 4.59 2.57 15.58
N ILE A 170 4.90 2.77 16.87
CA ILE A 170 4.00 2.43 17.99
C ILE A 170 2.64 3.12 17.86
N LEU A 171 2.62 4.39 17.42
CA LEU A 171 1.39 5.16 17.25
C LEU A 171 0.74 5.00 15.87
N LEU A 172 1.55 4.78 14.83
CA LEU A 172 1.13 4.95 13.43
C LEU A 172 1.04 3.60 12.69
N GLY A 173 1.32 2.50 13.38
CA GLY A 173 1.31 1.14 12.84
C GLY A 173 2.47 0.88 11.86
N ASP A 174 2.31 -0.19 11.08
CA ASP A 174 3.34 -0.68 10.16
C ASP A 174 3.63 0.29 9.01
N PHE A 175 2.63 1.08 8.60
CA PHE A 175 2.68 2.04 7.50
C PHE A 175 1.49 3.00 7.62
N HIS A 176 1.76 4.31 7.66
CA HIS A 176 0.71 5.32 7.82
C HIS A 176 0.47 6.10 6.52
N MET A 177 1.53 6.57 5.88
CA MET A 177 1.43 7.36 4.65
C MET A 177 2.32 6.83 3.56
N GLY A 178 1.78 6.82 2.34
CA GLY A 178 2.60 6.59 1.17
C GLY A 178 1.97 7.03 -0.12
N SER A 179 2.79 7.04 -1.15
CA SER A 179 2.41 7.42 -2.49
C SER A 179 2.97 6.41 -3.50
N MET A 180 2.16 6.11 -4.52
CA MET A 180 2.61 5.33 -5.67
C MET A 180 2.96 6.29 -6.80
N SER A 181 4.16 6.11 -7.37
CA SER A 181 4.58 6.81 -8.59
C SER A 181 3.68 6.47 -9.78
N LYS A 182 3.83 7.20 -10.88
CA LYS A 182 3.38 6.69 -12.19
C LYS A 182 4.27 5.50 -12.58
N LYS A 183 3.76 4.61 -13.42
CA LYS A 183 4.60 3.62 -14.11
C LYS A 183 5.46 4.39 -15.12
N VAL A 184 6.74 4.04 -15.21
CA VAL A 184 7.64 4.45 -16.30
C VAL A 184 8.22 3.20 -16.96
N PHE A 185 8.72 3.36 -18.16
CA PHE A 185 9.11 2.25 -19.03
C PHE A 185 10.56 2.38 -19.49
N PHE A 186 11.22 1.26 -19.73
CA PHE A 186 12.56 1.19 -20.28
C PHE A 186 12.77 -0.14 -21.02
N ALA A 187 13.74 -0.15 -21.92
CA ALA A 187 14.17 -1.34 -22.66
C ALA A 187 15.56 -1.79 -22.20
N VAL A 188 15.86 -3.07 -22.41
CA VAL A 188 17.21 -3.61 -22.24
C VAL A 188 17.78 -3.92 -23.61
N ALA A 189 18.99 -3.45 -23.89
CA ALA A 189 19.67 -3.71 -25.16
C ALA A 189 19.88 -5.22 -25.39
N ASP A 190 19.88 -5.63 -26.66
CA ASP A 190 20.17 -6.99 -27.12
C ASP A 190 21.59 -7.47 -26.80
#